data_AF-A0A8X6J4T6-F1
#
_entry.id   AF-A0A8X6J4T6-F1
#
_cell.length_a   1.000
_cell.length_b   1.000
_cell.length_c   1.000
_cell.angle_alpha   90.00
_cell.angle_beta   90.00
_cell.angle_gamma   90.00
#
_symmetry.space_group_name_H-M   'P 1'
#
loop_
_entity.id
_entity.type
_entity.pdbx_description
1 polymer ?
#
loop_
_entity_poly.entity_id
_entity_poly.type
_entity_poly.pdbx_seq_one_letter_code
_entity_poly.pdbx_strand_id
1 'polypeptide(L)'
;MWDTIVKDSPSPRTHALLNLDPILGTSSFRSGDMKLVNGTVATNFNLWLYPEGIEAFDFPASYDWVFKNGSIVREILMENGMWIAQNPDETYRRLPLNCPKPPPDYAFNCKPEIKPCLFNVTADPCEYSDLSDAYPELVSEMLNIINLYQAESLCLLNLSQYLL
;
A
#
# COMPACT_ATOMS: atom_id res chain seq x y z
N MET A 1 21.27 9.46 10.10
CA MET A 1 20.16 8.47 10.13
C MET A 1 18.91 9.19 10.62
N TRP A 2 17.71 8.83 10.16
CA TRP A 2 16.48 9.58 10.45
C TRP A 2 16.07 9.50 11.94
N ASP A 3 15.68 10.63 12.54
CA ASP A 3 15.28 10.72 13.96
C ASP A 3 14.10 9.80 14.31
N THR A 4 13.20 9.56 13.37
CA THR A 4 12.08 8.62 13.50
C THR A 4 12.53 7.18 13.71
N ILE A 5 13.63 6.78 13.05
CA ILE A 5 14.20 5.43 13.15
C ILE A 5 15.08 5.30 14.39
N VAL A 6 15.85 6.34 14.72
CA VAL A 6 16.82 6.28 15.84
C VAL A 6 16.15 6.47 17.20
N LYS A 7 15.16 7.35 17.28
CA LYS A 7 14.54 7.77 18.55
C LYS A 7 13.15 7.16 18.77
N ASP A 8 12.69 6.30 17.87
CA ASP A 8 11.33 5.75 17.86
C ASP A 8 10.26 6.86 17.96
N SER A 9 10.49 7.96 17.25
CA SER A 9 9.59 9.11 17.24
C SER A 9 8.56 8.98 16.13
N PRO A 10 7.31 9.51 16.32
CA PRO A 10 6.29 9.46 15.29
C PRO A 10 6.79 10.02 13.96
N SER A 11 6.51 9.30 12.87
CA SER A 11 6.86 9.75 11.53
C SER A 11 6.16 11.09 11.21
N PRO A 12 6.89 12.13 10.76
CA PRO A 12 6.26 13.37 10.31
C PRO A 12 5.61 13.23 8.93
N ARG A 13 5.80 12.08 8.26
CA ARG A 13 5.28 11.82 6.92
C ARG A 13 3.75 11.66 6.98
N THR A 14 3.05 12.63 6.41
CA THR A 14 1.61 12.59 6.21
C THR A 14 1.22 12.08 4.81
N HIS A 15 2.15 12.08 3.86
CA HIS A 15 1.92 11.68 2.47
C HIS A 15 2.77 10.49 2.05
N ALA A 16 2.21 9.56 1.29
CA ALA A 16 2.94 8.45 0.71
C ALA A 16 2.49 8.21 -0.74
N LEU A 17 3.43 8.34 -1.68
CA LEU A 17 3.23 7.92 -3.07
C LEU A 17 3.49 6.42 -3.16
N LEU A 18 2.45 5.63 -3.40
CA LEU A 18 2.50 4.17 -3.46
C LEU A 18 2.77 3.66 -4.87
N ASN A 19 2.25 4.34 -5.87
CA ASN A 19 2.45 4.03 -7.29
C ASN A 19 2.43 5.31 -8.13
N LEU A 20 3.29 5.36 -9.15
CA LEU A 20 3.28 6.39 -10.17
C LEU A 20 3.83 5.83 -11.48
N ASP A 21 2.93 5.45 -12.39
CA ASP A 21 3.27 4.96 -13.71
C ASP A 21 2.80 5.96 -14.78
N PRO A 22 3.72 6.78 -15.34
CA PRO A 22 3.38 7.73 -16.38
C PRO A 22 3.13 7.08 -17.75
N ILE A 23 3.57 5.84 -17.98
CA ILE A 23 3.38 5.13 -19.25
C ILE A 23 1.96 4.56 -19.31
N LEU A 24 1.52 3.93 -18.22
CA LEU A 24 0.18 3.34 -18.11
C LEU A 24 -0.85 4.32 -17.56
N GLY A 25 -0.44 5.51 -17.10
CA GLY A 25 -1.31 6.53 -16.53
C GLY A 25 -1.93 6.11 -15.20
N THR A 26 -1.27 5.21 -14.45
CA THR A 26 -1.78 4.73 -13.15
C THR A 26 -1.06 5.41 -11.99
N SER A 27 -1.78 5.69 -10.91
CA SER A 27 -1.20 6.31 -9.72
C SER A 27 -1.96 5.90 -8.46
N SER A 28 -1.24 5.83 -7.35
CA SER A 28 -1.80 5.56 -6.03
C SER A 28 -1.09 6.42 -5.00
N PHE A 29 -1.86 7.19 -4.24
CA PHE A 29 -1.35 8.18 -3.31
C PHE A 29 -2.14 8.16 -2.01
N ARG A 30 -1.44 8.26 -0.89
CA ARG A 30 -2.05 8.33 0.44
C ARG A 30 -1.73 9.67 1.09
N SER A 31 -2.75 10.34 1.63
CA SER A 31 -2.65 11.52 2.48
C SER A 31 -3.40 11.25 3.79
N GLY A 32 -2.66 11.11 4.90
CA GLY A 32 -3.22 10.73 6.20
C GLY A 32 -4.00 9.41 6.11
N ASP A 33 -5.28 9.45 6.44
CA ASP A 33 -6.17 8.29 6.39
C ASP A 33 -6.75 8.02 5.00
N MET A 34 -6.53 8.93 4.04
CA MET A 34 -7.17 8.89 2.74
C MET A 34 -6.21 8.33 1.68
N LYS A 35 -6.69 7.40 0.87
CA LYS A 35 -5.97 6.81 -0.26
C LYS A 35 -6.75 7.09 -1.55
N LEU A 36 -6.04 7.62 -2.54
CA LEU A 36 -6.54 7.83 -3.89
C LEU A 36 -5.91 6.81 -4.84
N VAL A 37 -6.74 6.20 -5.67
CA VAL A 37 -6.34 5.27 -6.74
C VAL A 37 -6.87 5.82 -8.06
N ASN A 38 -6.01 5.92 -9.07
CA ASN A 38 -6.35 6.51 -10.36
C ASN A 38 -5.71 5.72 -11.51
N GLY A 39 -6.45 5.56 -12.61
CA GLY A 39 -6.01 4.88 -13.83
C GLY A 39 -6.13 3.35 -13.78
N THR A 40 -5.97 2.73 -14.95
CA THR A 40 -6.00 1.26 -15.14
C THR A 40 -4.83 0.79 -16.00
N VAL A 41 -4.35 -0.43 -15.72
CA VAL A 41 -3.37 -1.12 -16.58
C VAL A 41 -4.05 -2.01 -17.63
N ALA A 42 -5.25 -2.53 -17.35
CA ALA A 42 -6.01 -3.40 -18.24
C ALA A 42 -7.46 -3.55 -17.75
N THR A 43 -8.43 -3.61 -18.67
CA THR A 43 -9.88 -3.66 -18.39
C THR A 43 -10.33 -4.79 -17.45
N ASN A 44 -9.53 -5.85 -17.31
CA ASN A 44 -9.89 -7.06 -16.58
C ASN A 44 -9.34 -7.11 -15.15
N PHE A 45 -8.55 -6.12 -14.72
CA PHE A 45 -7.96 -6.03 -13.38
C PHE A 45 -8.38 -4.75 -12.64
N ASN A 46 -9.53 -4.18 -13.02
CA ASN A 46 -10.04 -2.90 -12.48
C ASN A 46 -10.96 -3.06 -11.28
N LEU A 47 -11.42 -4.28 -11.04
CA LEU A 47 -12.30 -4.55 -9.93
C LEU A 47 -11.52 -4.52 -8.62
N TRP A 48 -12.26 -4.27 -7.54
CA TRP A 48 -11.76 -4.53 -6.21
C TRP A 48 -11.26 -5.97 -6.13
N LEU A 49 -9.94 -6.12 -6.05
CA LEU A 49 -9.29 -7.39 -5.82
C LEU A 49 -9.17 -7.54 -4.30
N TYR A 50 -9.91 -8.51 -3.75
CA TYR A 50 -9.59 -9.02 -2.41
C TYR A 50 -8.08 -9.31 -2.38
N PRO A 51 -7.38 -9.15 -1.24
CA PRO A 51 -6.04 -9.70 -1.08
C PRO A 51 -6.08 -11.24 -1.14
N GLU A 52 -6.49 -11.81 -2.28
CA GLU A 52 -6.53 -13.23 -2.56
C GLU A 52 -5.08 -13.65 -2.60
N GLY A 53 -4.72 -14.47 -1.61
CA GLY A 53 -3.33 -14.81 -1.37
C GLY A 53 -2.89 -14.46 0.04
N ILE A 54 -3.45 -13.50 0.79
CA ILE A 54 -2.93 -13.29 2.15
C ILE A 54 -3.40 -14.39 3.11
N GLU A 55 -4.64 -14.85 2.96
CA GLU A 55 -5.18 -16.00 3.71
C GLU A 55 -4.64 -17.35 3.21
N ALA A 56 -4.13 -17.41 1.97
CA ALA A 56 -3.65 -18.64 1.32
C ALA A 56 -2.12 -18.75 1.25
N PHE A 57 -1.41 -17.62 1.37
CA PHE A 57 0.01 -17.61 1.69
C PHE A 57 0.09 -18.03 3.14
N ASP A 58 0.71 -19.18 3.34
CA ASP A 58 1.26 -19.55 4.62
C ASP A 58 2.36 -18.50 4.95
N PHE A 59 1.95 -17.35 5.50
CA PHE A 59 2.81 -16.42 6.23
C PHE A 59 3.63 -17.07 7.36
N PRO A 60 3.42 -18.33 7.83
CA PRO A 60 4.34 -18.97 8.73
C PRO A 60 5.71 -19.16 8.14
N ALA A 61 6.00 -19.07 6.83
CA ALA A 61 7.38 -19.30 6.38
C ALA A 61 8.36 -18.42 7.16
N SER A 62 8.24 -17.08 7.04
CA SER A 62 9.09 -16.14 7.78
C SER A 62 8.97 -16.22 9.30
N TYR A 63 7.77 -16.42 9.80
CA TYR A 63 7.57 -16.54 11.23
C TYR A 63 8.21 -17.82 11.79
N ASP A 64 7.98 -18.97 11.17
CA ASP A 64 8.53 -20.26 11.55
C ASP A 64 10.05 -20.33 11.38
N TRP A 65 10.61 -19.76 10.30
CA TRP A 65 12.06 -19.79 10.09
C TRP A 65 12.82 -18.73 10.89
N VAL A 66 12.22 -17.57 11.22
CA VAL A 66 12.91 -16.49 11.96
C VAL A 66 12.49 -16.38 13.42
N PHE A 67 11.18 -16.37 13.67
CA PHE A 67 10.60 -15.79 14.90
C PHE A 67 10.04 -16.84 15.87
N LYS A 68 9.70 -18.03 15.39
CA LYS A 68 9.16 -19.13 16.19
C LYS A 68 10.16 -19.58 17.26
N ASN A 69 9.64 -19.90 18.43
CA ASN A 69 10.46 -20.49 19.50
C ASN A 69 11.06 -21.83 19.04
N GLY A 70 12.38 -21.97 19.17
CA GLY A 70 13.16 -23.10 18.64
C GLY A 70 13.71 -22.91 17.22
N SER A 71 13.53 -21.75 16.59
CA SER A 71 14.25 -21.40 15.36
C SER A 71 15.73 -21.12 15.65
N ILE A 72 16.62 -21.71 14.85
CA ILE A 72 18.07 -21.42 14.89
C ILE A 72 18.37 -19.95 14.56
N VAL A 73 17.57 -19.33 13.69
CA VAL A 73 17.75 -17.92 13.32
C VAL A 73 17.38 -17.03 14.50
N ARG A 74 16.30 -17.36 15.22
CA ARG A 74 15.93 -16.66 16.46
C ARG A 74 17.05 -16.70 17.47
N GLU A 75 17.61 -17.88 17.72
CA GLU A 75 18.69 -18.08 18.68
C GLU A 75 19.91 -17.24 18.33
N ILE A 76 20.39 -17.32 17.09
CA ILE A 76 21.54 -16.53 16.61
C ILE A 76 21.29 -15.02 16.73
N LEU A 77 20.09 -14.54 16.35
CA LEU A 77 19.76 -13.12 16.43
C LEU A 77 19.72 -12.63 17.88
N MET A 78 19.21 -13.43 18.81
CA MET A 78 19.20 -13.11 20.24
C MET A 78 20.61 -13.14 20.84
N GLU A 79 21.41 -14.18 20.55
CA GLU A 79 22.79 -14.32 21.04
C GLU A 79 23.69 -13.16 20.61
N ASN A 80 23.51 -12.68 19.38
CA ASN A 80 24.32 -11.58 18.83
C ASN A 80 23.72 -10.19 19.13
N GLY A 81 22.64 -10.09 19.89
CA GLY A 81 21.96 -8.81 20.18
C GLY A 81 21.38 -8.13 18.93
N MET A 82 21.12 -8.88 17.86
CA MET A 82 20.53 -8.42 16.60
C MET A 82 19.02 -8.64 16.53
N TRP A 83 18.38 -8.89 17.67
CA TRP A 83 16.94 -9.14 17.74
C TRP A 83 16.16 -7.81 17.67
N ILE A 84 15.44 -7.59 16.56
CA ILE A 84 14.73 -6.32 16.29
C ILE A 84 13.23 -6.40 16.65
N ALA A 85 12.64 -7.60 16.66
CA ALA A 85 11.21 -7.77 16.86
C ALA A 85 10.83 -7.80 18.35
N GLN A 86 10.23 -6.74 18.87
CA GLN A 86 9.80 -6.70 20.29
C GLN A 86 8.80 -7.81 20.63
N ASN A 87 7.76 -7.97 19.80
CA ASN A 87 6.77 -9.03 19.94
C ASN A 87 6.31 -9.53 18.55
N PRO A 88 7.06 -10.47 17.92
CA PRO A 88 6.71 -10.98 16.60
C PRO A 88 5.40 -11.76 16.64
N ASP A 89 5.12 -12.54 17.68
CA ASP A 89 3.91 -13.37 17.79
C ASP A 89 2.64 -12.52 17.78
N GLU A 90 2.64 -11.41 18.51
CA GLU A 90 1.53 -10.45 18.48
C GLU A 90 1.45 -9.74 17.13
N THR A 91 2.60 -9.31 16.59
CA THR A 91 2.68 -8.58 15.32
C THR A 91 2.13 -9.41 14.16
N TYR A 92 2.55 -10.66 14.02
CA TYR A 92 2.06 -11.55 12.98
C TYR A 92 0.60 -11.97 13.18
N ARG A 93 0.08 -12.02 14.42
CA ARG A 93 -1.35 -12.27 14.67
C ARG A 93 -2.27 -11.11 14.29
N ARG A 94 -1.79 -9.87 14.39
CA ARG A 94 -2.60 -8.65 14.10
C ARG A 94 -2.47 -8.12 12.67
N LEU A 95 -1.49 -8.61 11.91
CA LEU A 95 -1.24 -8.16 10.53
C LEU A 95 -2.29 -8.62 9.51
N PRO A 96 -2.86 -9.84 9.57
CA PRO A 96 -3.85 -10.27 8.60
C PRO A 96 -5.08 -9.37 8.63
N LEU A 97 -5.40 -8.77 7.48
CA LEU A 97 -6.62 -8.01 7.29
C LEU A 97 -7.75 -8.97 6.92
N ASN A 98 -8.74 -9.12 7.79
CA ASN A 98 -9.92 -9.95 7.53
C ASN A 98 -11.09 -9.08 7.08
N CYS A 99 -11.34 -9.05 5.76
CA CYS A 99 -12.47 -8.36 5.18
C CYS A 99 -13.72 -9.28 5.11
N PRO A 100 -14.93 -8.77 5.43
CA PRO A 100 -16.16 -9.54 5.32
C PRO A 100 -16.39 -10.12 3.91
N LYS A 101 -16.77 -11.41 3.84
CA LYS A 101 -17.09 -12.09 2.58
C LYS A 101 -18.58 -12.49 2.55
N PRO A 102 -19.27 -12.38 1.40
CA PRO A 102 -18.78 -11.78 0.15
C PRO A 102 -18.61 -10.25 0.28
N PRO A 103 -17.77 -9.63 -0.56
CA PRO A 103 -17.70 -8.18 -0.64
C PRO A 103 -19.10 -7.61 -0.94
N PRO A 104 -19.46 -6.47 -0.35
CA PRO A 104 -20.73 -5.83 -0.66
C PRO A 104 -20.78 -5.39 -2.13
N ASP A 105 -21.97 -5.36 -2.73
CA ASP A 105 -22.13 -5.00 -4.15
C ASP A 105 -21.51 -3.65 -4.51
N TYR A 106 -21.54 -2.69 -3.58
CA TYR A 106 -20.97 -1.36 -3.78
C TYR A 106 -19.43 -1.33 -3.81
N ALA A 107 -18.75 -2.39 -3.36
CA ALA A 107 -17.29 -2.50 -3.45
C ALA A 107 -16.77 -2.43 -4.89
N PHE A 108 -17.61 -2.80 -5.85
CA PHE A 108 -17.29 -2.80 -7.28
C PHE A 108 -17.67 -1.49 -7.99
N ASN A 109 -18.12 -0.46 -7.23
CA ASN A 109 -18.49 0.84 -7.80
C ASN A 109 -17.27 1.68 -8.20
N CYS A 110 -16.12 1.46 -7.54
CA CYS A 110 -14.88 2.09 -7.92
C CYS A 110 -14.44 1.57 -9.31
N LYS A 111 -14.27 2.50 -10.25
CA LYS A 111 -13.81 2.25 -11.62
C LYS A 111 -12.71 3.25 -11.97
N PRO A 112 -11.45 2.97 -11.56
CA PRO A 112 -10.34 3.91 -11.68
C PRO A 112 -9.99 4.26 -13.14
N GLU A 113 -10.47 3.47 -14.10
CA GLU A 113 -10.42 3.76 -15.54
C GLU A 113 -11.36 4.87 -16.00
N ILE A 114 -12.44 5.13 -15.26
CA ILE A 114 -13.43 6.17 -15.57
C ILE A 114 -13.16 7.41 -14.72
N LYS A 115 -12.97 7.23 -13.41
CA LYS A 115 -12.73 8.30 -12.45
C LYS A 115 -11.84 7.80 -11.30
N PRO A 116 -11.02 8.68 -10.68
CA PRO A 116 -10.28 8.32 -9.47
C PRO A 116 -11.22 7.84 -8.36
N CYS A 117 -10.76 6.87 -7.57
CA CYS A 117 -11.45 6.40 -6.38
C CYS A 117 -10.73 6.90 -5.13
N LEU A 118 -11.51 7.16 -4.08
CA LEU A 118 -11.02 7.67 -2.80
C LEU A 118 -11.51 6.80 -1.66
N PHE A 119 -10.61 6.32 -0.81
CA PHE A 119 -10.93 5.46 0.32
C PHE A 119 -10.36 6.03 1.60
N ASN A 120 -11.08 5.87 2.72
CA ASN A 120 -10.52 6.08 4.05
C ASN A 120 -9.96 4.75 4.55
N VAL A 121 -8.67 4.52 4.43
CA VAL A 121 -8.04 3.22 4.76
C VAL A 121 -7.96 2.94 6.26
N THR A 122 -8.23 3.94 7.11
CA THR A 122 -8.31 3.77 8.56
C THR A 122 -9.69 3.30 9.00
N ALA A 123 -10.75 3.85 8.40
CA ALA A 123 -12.14 3.44 8.67
C ALA A 123 -12.60 2.24 7.84
N ASP A 124 -12.07 2.13 6.61
CA ASP A 124 -12.36 1.09 5.62
C ASP A 124 -11.05 0.56 5.01
N PRO A 125 -10.29 -0.25 5.78
CA PRO A 125 -9.05 -0.84 5.29
C PRO A 125 -9.27 -1.85 4.15
N CYS A 126 -10.52 -2.27 3.94
CA CYS A 126 -10.92 -3.14 2.86
C CYS A 126 -11.19 -2.39 1.56
N GLU A 127 -11.21 -1.05 1.54
CA GLU A 127 -11.40 -0.26 0.32
C GLU A 127 -12.73 -0.60 -0.42
N TYR A 128 -13.80 -0.81 0.34
CA TYR A 128 -15.14 -1.10 -0.20
C TYR A 128 -15.93 0.15 -0.57
N SER A 129 -15.79 1.22 0.20
CA SER A 129 -16.60 2.43 -0.01
C SER A 129 -15.79 3.49 -0.74
N ASP A 130 -16.11 3.70 -2.02
CA ASP A 130 -15.59 4.85 -2.76
C ASP A 130 -16.25 6.15 -2.27
N LEU A 131 -15.42 7.08 -1.81
CA LEU A 131 -15.77 8.39 -1.28
C LEU A 131 -15.48 9.52 -2.28
N SER A 132 -15.07 9.20 -3.51
CA SER A 132 -14.65 10.18 -4.52
C SER A 132 -15.72 11.24 -4.82
N ASP A 133 -16.97 10.82 -4.95
CA ASP A 133 -18.10 11.72 -5.22
C ASP A 133 -18.49 12.58 -4.01
N ALA A 134 -18.20 12.09 -2.80
CA ALA A 134 -18.49 12.81 -1.56
C ALA A 134 -17.44 13.89 -1.25
N TYR A 135 -16.20 13.71 -1.68
CA TYR A 135 -15.08 14.62 -1.42
C TYR A 135 -14.31 14.99 -2.70
N PRO A 136 -14.95 15.61 -3.71
CA PRO A 136 -14.31 15.92 -4.99
C PRO A 136 -13.17 16.94 -4.87
N GLU A 137 -13.24 17.87 -3.91
CA GLU A 137 -12.15 18.84 -3.66
C GLU A 137 -10.88 18.14 -3.18
N LEU A 138 -11.01 17.16 -2.27
CA LEU A 138 -9.89 16.37 -1.77
C LEU A 138 -9.28 15.50 -2.88
N VAL A 139 -10.12 14.91 -3.73
CA VAL A 139 -9.66 14.18 -4.94
C VAL A 139 -8.81 15.10 -5.81
N SER A 140 -9.29 16.32 -6.08
CA SER A 140 -8.55 17.29 -6.90
C SER A 140 -7.23 17.70 -6.25
N GLU A 141 -7.21 17.94 -4.94
CA GLU A 141 -5.98 18.26 -4.21
C GLU A 141 -4.94 17.14 -4.32
N MET A 142 -5.35 15.89 -4.06
CA MET A 142 -4.48 14.73 -4.14
C MET A 142 -3.96 14.49 -5.57
N LEU A 143 -4.79 14.68 -6.59
CA LEU A 143 -4.35 14.62 -7.99
C LEU A 143 -3.35 15.73 -8.34
N ASN A 144 -3.53 16.95 -7.82
CA ASN A 144 -2.57 18.03 -8.04
C ASN A 144 -1.20 17.68 -7.46
N ILE A 145 -1.15 17.06 -6.27
CA ILE A 145 0.10 16.59 -5.67
C ILE A 145 0.73 15.48 -6.53
N ILE A 146 -0.06 14.53 -7.04
CA ILE A 146 0.44 13.51 -7.97
C ILE A 146 1.04 14.16 -9.22
N ASN A 147 0.37 15.16 -9.79
CA ASN A 147 0.87 15.87 -10.98
C ASN A 147 2.20 16.60 -10.71
N LEU A 148 2.39 17.14 -9.50
CA LEU A 148 3.69 17.70 -9.09
C LEU A 148 4.78 16.62 -9.09
N TYR A 149 4.51 15.45 -8.51
CA TYR A 149 5.46 14.33 -8.56
C TYR A 149 5.74 13.86 -9.99
N GLN A 150 4.73 13.85 -10.87
CA GLN A 150 4.93 13.52 -12.28
C GLN A 150 5.83 14.53 -12.99
N ALA A 151 5.65 15.83 -12.73
CA ALA A 151 6.46 16.88 -13.32
C ALA A 151 7.94 16.82 -12.88
N GLU A 152 8.20 16.37 -11.65
CA GLU A 152 9.54 16.15 -11.12
C GLU A 152 10.13 14.78 -11.51
N SER A 153 9.30 13.85 -11.96
CA SER A 153 9.75 12.53 -12.38
C SER A 153 10.61 12.64 -13.65
N LEU A 154 11.73 11.92 -13.67
CA LEU A 154 12.57 11.85 -14.87
C LEU A 154 11.76 11.17 -15.98
N CYS A 155 11.44 11.95 -17.01
CA CYS A 155 10.77 11.45 -18.18
C CYS A 155 11.66 10.43 -18.91
N LEU A 156 11.26 9.15 -18.91
CA LEU A 156 11.98 8.08 -19.60
C LEU A 156 11.90 8.15 -21.14
N LEU A 157 11.21 9.14 -21.71
CA LEU A 157 10.96 9.26 -23.16
C LEU A 157 12.23 9.49 -24.02
N ASN A 158 13.41 9.66 -23.42
CA ASN A 158 14.68 9.73 -24.16
C ASN A 158 15.47 8.41 -24.23
N LEU A 159 15.01 7.32 -23.60
CA LEU A 159 15.75 6.04 -23.63
C LEU A 159 15.46 5.18 -24.87
N SER A 160 14.43 5.51 -25.67
CA SER A 160 14.22 4.82 -26.97
C SER A 160 15.24 5.21 -28.04
N GLN A 161 16.11 6.19 -27.79
CA GLN A 161 17.22 6.55 -28.68
C GLN A 161 18.53 5.79 -28.36
N TYR A 162 18.57 5.02 -27.26
CA TYR A 162 19.77 4.30 -26.81
C TYR A 162 19.64 2.77 -26.85
N LEU A 163 18.56 2.25 -27.43
CA LEU A 163 18.41 0.82 -27.77
C LEU A 163 18.62 0.66 -29.29
N LEU A 164 19.88 0.68 -29.71
CA LEU A 164 20.38 0.09 -30.95
C LEU A 164 21.62 -0.75 -30.64
#